data_AF-A0A659XY75-F1
#
_entry.id   AF-A0A659XY75-F1
#
_cell.length_a   1.000
_cell.length_b   1.000
_cell.length_c   1.000
_cell.angle_alpha   90.00
_cell.angle_beta   90.00
_cell.angle_gamma   90.00
#
_symmetry.space_group_name_H-M   'P 1'
#
loop_
_entity.id
_entity.type
_entity.pdbx_description
1 polymer ?
#
loop_
_entity_poly.entity_id
_entity_poly.type
_entity_poly.pdbx_seq_one_letter_code
_entity_poly.pdbx_strand_id
1 'polypeptide(L)'
;LRKTLESFMPSNDRNEPVRDYDDESIIRLSEQMRRGVSIATPVFDGAHEADINTMLQQAGLHTSGQSQLYDGRTGEPFDRKVTMGYIYMLKLHHLVDDKIHARSIGPYSLVT
;
A
#
# COMPACT_ATOMS: atom_id res chain seq x y z
N LEU A 1 6.27 -15.27 17.46
CA LEU A 1 5.03 -14.78 16.83
C LEU A 1 4.31 -13.78 17.74
N ARG A 2 3.84 -14.17 18.94
CA ARG A 2 3.20 -13.24 19.91
C ARG A 2 4.02 -11.97 20.19
N LYS A 3 5.29 -12.12 20.58
CA LYS A 3 6.23 -11.00 20.79
C LYS A 3 6.45 -10.12 19.54
N THR A 4 6.34 -10.71 18.36
CA THR A 4 6.50 -9.98 17.09
C THR A 4 5.27 -9.13 16.83
N LEU A 5 4.06 -9.69 16.98
CA LEU A 5 2.80 -8.93 16.83
C LEU A 5 2.71 -7.79 17.86
N GLU A 6 3.10 -8.05 19.11
CA GLU A 6 3.14 -7.05 20.17
C GLU A 6 4.09 -5.87 19.88
N SER A 7 5.13 -6.07 19.06
CA SER A 7 6.12 -5.02 18.78
C SER A 7 5.61 -3.91 17.87
N PHE A 8 4.59 -4.17 17.06
CA PHE A 8 4.06 -3.22 16.07
C PHE A 8 2.55 -3.00 16.15
N MET A 9 1.80 -3.83 16.87
CA MET A 9 0.37 -3.60 17.08
C MET A 9 0.08 -2.87 18.39
N PRO A 10 -0.78 -1.84 18.37
CA PRO A 10 -1.33 -1.26 19.59
C PRO A 10 -2.32 -2.21 20.28
N SER A 11 -2.70 -1.88 21.52
CA SER A 11 -3.82 -2.52 22.20
C SER A 11 -5.11 -2.37 21.40
N ASN A 12 -6.04 -3.31 21.55
CA ASN A 12 -7.32 -3.28 20.84
C ASN A 12 -8.26 -2.15 21.35
N ASP A 13 -9.46 -2.03 20.76
CA ASP A 13 -10.46 -1.02 21.15
C ASP A 13 -10.91 -1.11 22.62
N ARG A 14 -10.68 -2.25 23.27
CA ARG A 14 -10.94 -2.50 24.71
C ARG A 14 -9.68 -2.29 25.56
N ASN A 15 -8.62 -1.79 24.97
CA ASN A 15 -7.29 -1.62 25.54
C ASN A 15 -6.64 -2.94 26.02
N GLU A 16 -7.08 -4.08 25.48
CA GLU A 16 -6.49 -5.39 25.78
C GLU A 16 -5.24 -5.56 24.91
N PRO A 17 -4.07 -5.86 25.50
CA PRO A 17 -2.85 -6.08 24.75
C PRO A 17 -2.91 -7.41 24.00
N VAL A 18 -2.25 -7.47 22.85
CA VAL A 18 -2.15 -8.70 22.03
C VAL A 18 -1.58 -9.89 22.83
N ARG A 19 -0.81 -9.61 23.89
CA ARG A 19 -0.26 -10.64 24.79
C ARG A 19 -1.33 -11.46 25.50
N ASP A 20 -2.53 -10.95 25.68
CA ASP A 20 -3.58 -11.61 26.46
C ASP A 20 -4.55 -12.44 25.58
N TYR A 21 -4.33 -12.46 24.26
CA TYR A 21 -5.17 -13.21 23.31
C TYR A 21 -4.95 -14.72 23.42
N ASP A 22 -5.97 -15.50 23.09
CA ASP A 22 -5.84 -16.95 22.93
C ASP A 22 -4.98 -17.31 21.69
N ASP A 23 -4.39 -18.51 21.70
CA ASP A 23 -3.46 -18.93 20.65
C ASP A 23 -4.12 -19.04 19.27
N GLU A 24 -5.41 -19.40 19.21
CA GLU A 24 -6.15 -19.51 17.95
C GLU A 24 -6.36 -18.12 17.32
N SER A 25 -6.77 -17.13 18.12
CA SER A 25 -6.91 -15.73 17.71
C SER A 25 -5.59 -15.14 17.21
N ILE A 26 -4.46 -15.47 17.86
CA ILE A 26 -3.13 -15.03 17.43
C ILE A 26 -2.76 -15.58 16.05
N ILE A 27 -3.04 -16.87 15.80
CA ILE A 27 -2.81 -17.49 14.49
C ILE A 27 -3.68 -16.80 13.44
N ARG A 28 -4.97 -16.62 13.72
CA ARG A 28 -5.92 -15.96 12.80
C ARG A 28 -5.48 -14.54 12.45
N LEU A 29 -5.07 -13.75 13.44
CA LEU A 29 -4.57 -12.40 13.24
C LEU A 29 -3.31 -12.39 12.36
N SER A 30 -2.38 -13.32 12.60
CA SER A 30 -1.17 -13.45 11.80
C SER A 30 -1.46 -13.82 10.34
N GLU A 31 -2.44 -14.68 10.09
CA GLU A 31 -2.87 -15.04 8.74
C GLU A 31 -3.50 -13.84 8.01
N GLN A 32 -4.31 -13.04 8.70
CA GLN A 32 -4.90 -11.83 8.11
C GLN A 32 -3.83 -10.80 7.70
N MET A 33 -2.77 -10.68 8.50
CA MET A 33 -1.69 -9.71 8.28
C MET A 33 -0.58 -10.20 7.33
N ARG A 34 -0.67 -11.43 6.83
CA ARG A 34 0.36 -12.03 5.96
C ARG A 34 0.62 -11.22 4.69
N ARG A 35 -0.40 -10.53 4.16
CA ARG A 35 -0.29 -9.69 2.95
C ARG A 35 0.25 -8.29 3.21
N GLY A 36 0.35 -7.89 4.47
CA GLY A 36 0.70 -6.55 4.90
C GLY A 36 -0.05 -6.17 6.17
N VAL A 37 0.59 -5.35 7.00
CA VAL A 37 -0.02 -4.77 8.19
C VAL A 37 -0.86 -3.56 7.76
N SER A 38 -2.15 -3.58 8.08
CA SER A 38 -3.02 -2.43 7.85
C SER A 38 -2.69 -1.31 8.82
N ILE A 39 -2.42 -0.12 8.28
CA ILE A 39 -2.09 1.08 9.07
C ILE A 39 -3.18 2.12 8.83
N ALA A 40 -3.66 2.75 9.90
CA ALA A 40 -4.60 3.85 9.84
C ALA A 40 -3.89 5.15 10.25
N THR A 41 -3.99 6.19 9.40
CA THR A 41 -3.49 7.53 9.69
C THR A 41 -4.68 8.51 9.68
N PRO A 42 -5.10 9.04 10.83
CA PRO A 42 -6.13 10.08 10.89
C PRO A 42 -5.76 11.32 10.06
N VAL A 43 -6.79 12.06 9.63
CA VAL A 43 -6.60 13.23 8.75
C VAL A 43 -5.90 14.39 9.47
N PHE A 44 -6.15 14.57 10.77
CA PHE A 44 -5.66 15.70 11.56
C PHE A 44 -4.54 15.35 12.54
N ASP A 45 -4.33 14.06 12.80
CA ASP A 45 -3.31 13.55 13.72
C ASP A 45 -2.74 12.25 13.12
N GLY A 46 -1.99 12.42 12.03
CA GLY A 46 -1.49 11.32 11.22
C GLY A 46 -0.10 10.83 11.65
N ALA A 47 0.39 9.83 10.93
CA ALA A 47 1.76 9.35 11.10
C ALA A 47 2.77 10.44 10.70
N HIS A 48 3.80 10.63 11.53
CA HIS A 48 4.91 11.53 11.25
C HIS A 48 6.08 10.77 10.59
N GLU A 49 7.02 11.51 10.01
CA GLU A 49 8.19 10.92 9.33
C GLU A 49 9.00 9.99 10.26
N ALA A 50 9.12 10.35 11.54
CA ALA A 50 9.81 9.53 12.54
C ALA A 50 9.15 8.15 12.73
N ASP A 51 7.82 8.09 12.68
CA ASP A 51 7.04 6.86 12.80
C ASP A 51 7.29 5.96 11.58
N ILE A 52 7.29 6.56 10.38
CA ILE A 52 7.58 5.87 9.11
C ILE A 52 8.99 5.28 9.14
N ASN A 53 9.98 6.06 9.56
CA ASN A 53 11.37 5.62 9.66
C ASN A 53 11.54 4.45 10.63
N THR A 54 10.84 4.48 11.77
CA THR A 54 10.85 3.39 12.76
C THR A 54 10.26 2.11 12.16
N MET A 55 9.13 2.21 11.47
CA MET A 55 8.48 1.06 10.82
C MET A 55 9.32 0.49 9.67
N LEU A 56 9.97 1.34 8.87
CA LEU A 56 10.88 0.90 7.81
C LEU A 56 12.07 0.12 8.38
N GLN A 57 12.67 0.60 9.48
CA GLN A 57 13.77 -0.10 10.16
C GLN A 57 13.32 -1.44 10.73
N GLN A 58 12.14 -1.51 11.37
CA GLN A 58 11.57 -2.76 11.86
C GLN A 58 11.32 -3.78 10.75
N ALA A 59 10.95 -3.31 9.55
CA ALA A 59 10.80 -4.14 8.36
C ALA A 59 12.14 -4.52 7.68
N GLY A 60 13.28 -4.03 8.19
CA GLY A 60 14.59 -4.27 7.59
C GLY A 60 14.86 -3.47 6.32
N LEU A 61 14.12 -2.38 6.10
CA LEU A 61 14.23 -1.49 4.95
C LEU A 61 15.03 -0.23 5.30
N HIS A 62 15.58 0.42 4.27
CA HIS A 62 16.28 1.69 4.43
C HIS A 62 15.28 2.82 4.76
N THR A 63 15.63 3.71 5.69
CA THR A 63 14.76 4.81 6.13
C THR A 63 14.37 5.77 5.00
N SER A 64 15.21 5.91 3.97
CA SER A 64 14.88 6.73 2.80
C SER A 64 13.76 6.16 1.93
N GLY A 65 13.29 4.93 2.17
CA GLY A 65 12.33 4.23 1.31
C GLY A 65 12.88 3.89 -0.08
N GLN A 66 14.20 3.97 -0.28
CA GLN A 66 14.84 3.69 -1.56
C GLN A 66 15.53 2.34 -1.59
N SER A 67 15.45 1.65 -2.72
CA SER A 67 16.11 0.37 -2.97
C SER A 67 16.85 0.36 -4.31
N GLN A 68 17.82 -0.54 -4.45
CA GLN A 68 18.48 -0.78 -5.75
C GLN A 68 17.50 -1.51 -6.66
N LEU A 69 17.20 -0.94 -7.82
CA LEU A 69 16.41 -1.59 -8.86
C LEU A 69 17.33 -2.08 -9.98
N TYR A 70 16.81 -3.01 -10.77
CA TYR A 70 17.47 -3.58 -11.94
C TYR A 70 16.55 -3.43 -13.15
N ASP A 71 17.12 -3.12 -14.31
CA ASP A 71 16.37 -3.03 -15.56
C ASP A 71 15.90 -4.43 -15.98
N GLY A 72 14.58 -4.60 -16.12
CA GLY A 72 13.98 -5.88 -16.51
C GLY A 72 14.28 -6.35 -17.94
N ARG A 73 14.88 -5.50 -18.79
CA ARG A 73 15.30 -5.88 -20.15
C ARG A 73 16.75 -6.35 -20.20
N THR A 74 17.63 -5.68 -19.48
CA THR A 74 19.10 -5.90 -19.56
C THR A 74 19.67 -6.65 -18.35
N GLY A 75 19.04 -6.51 -17.18
CA GLY A 75 19.52 -7.07 -15.91
C GLY A 75 20.49 -6.15 -15.17
N GLU A 76 20.89 -5.02 -15.74
CA GLU A 76 21.84 -4.09 -15.13
C GLU A 76 21.17 -3.26 -14.01
N PRO A 77 21.91 -2.90 -12.94
CA PRO A 77 21.41 -2.01 -11.89
C PRO A 77 21.23 -0.59 -12.42
N PHE A 78 20.20 0.13 -11.95
CA PHE A 78 20.08 1.56 -12.19
C PHE A 78 21.18 2.35 -11.45
N ASP A 79 21.63 3.46 -12.05
CA ASP A 79 22.70 4.33 -11.51
C ASP A 79 22.41 4.91 -10.13
N ARG A 80 21.12 5.05 -9.77
CA ARG A 80 20.67 5.62 -8.49
C ARG A 80 19.61 4.71 -7.88
N LYS A 81 19.59 4.66 -6.55
CA LYS A 81 18.51 4.04 -5.80
C LYS A 81 17.20 4.75 -6.09
N VAL A 82 16.13 3.97 -6.17
CA VAL A 82 14.79 4.46 -6.53
C VAL A 82 13.86 4.27 -5.35
N THR A 83 13.02 5.28 -5.10
CA THR A 83 11.98 5.21 -4.06
C THR A 83 10.92 4.19 -4.48
N MET A 84 10.67 3.22 -3.62
CA MET A 84 9.74 2.13 -3.85
C MET A 84 8.78 2.03 -2.67
N GLY A 85 7.52 1.72 -2.95
CA GLY A 85 6.52 1.56 -1.90
C GLY A 85 5.18 1.12 -2.46
N TYR A 86 4.22 0.97 -1.56
CA TYR A 86 2.84 0.65 -1.90
C TYR A 86 2.03 1.93 -1.95
N ILE A 87 1.53 2.27 -3.14
CA ILE A 87 0.55 3.34 -3.32
C ILE A 87 -0.81 2.72 -3.63
N TYR A 88 -1.84 3.19 -2.94
CA TYR A 88 -3.21 2.77 -3.22
C TYR A 88 -3.71 3.48 -4.48
N MET A 89 -3.90 2.74 -5.56
CA MET A 89 -4.35 3.27 -6.85
C MET A 89 -5.84 2.99 -7.07
N LEU A 90 -6.56 3.99 -7.57
CA LEU A 90 -7.96 3.85 -8.01
C LEU A 90 -8.03 3.90 -9.54
N LYS A 91 -8.77 2.96 -10.14
CA LYS A 91 -9.13 3.00 -11.55
C LYS A 91 -10.47 3.71 -11.70
N LEU A 92 -10.46 4.89 -12.32
CA LEU A 92 -11.68 5.65 -12.58
C LEU A 92 -12.49 5.03 -13.74
N HIS A 93 -13.78 5.34 -13.80
CA HIS A 93 -14.70 4.86 -14.84
C HIS A 93 -14.38 5.39 -16.26
N HIS A 94 -13.36 6.23 -16.40
CA HIS A 94 -12.95 6.80 -17.68
C HIS A 94 -12.17 5.80 -18.55
N LEU A 95 -12.83 4.71 -18.93
CA LEU A 95 -12.28 3.70 -19.82
C LEU A 95 -12.16 4.25 -21.23
N VAL A 96 -11.10 3.85 -21.93
CA VAL A 96 -10.88 4.23 -23.33
C VAL A 96 -11.98 3.63 -24.21
N ASP A 97 -12.40 2.39 -23.93
CA ASP A 97 -13.40 1.65 -24.71
C ASP A 97 -14.72 2.42 -24.86
N ASP A 98 -15.19 3.07 -23.79
CA ASP A 98 -16.44 3.86 -23.79
C ASP A 98 -16.31 5.18 -24.58
N LYS A 99 -15.08 5.57 -24.93
CA LYS A 99 -14.76 6.84 -25.60
C LYS A 99 -14.38 6.66 -27.06
N ILE A 100 -14.28 5.42 -27.56
CA ILE A 100 -14.00 5.17 -28.96
C ILE A 100 -15.26 5.51 -29.76
N HIS A 101 -15.21 6.63 -30.48
CA HIS A 101 -16.25 7.01 -31.44
C HIS A 101 -15.62 7.19 -32.82
N ALA A 102 -16.10 6.41 -33.80
CA ALA A 102 -15.66 6.49 -35.19
C ALA A 102 -16.87 6.71 -36.11
N ARG A 103 -16.73 7.61 -37.07
CA ARG A 103 -17.77 7.91 -38.07
C ARG A 103 -17.17 8.15 -39.44
N SER A 104 -17.66 7.42 -40.46
CA SER A 104 -17.31 7.64 -41.87
C SER A 104 -18.30 8.58 -42.59
N ILE A 105 -19.59 8.53 -42.25
CA ILE A 105 -20.66 9.45 -42.67
C ILE A 105 -21.77 9.45 -41.61
N GLY A 106 -22.63 10.48 -41.55
CA GLY A 106 -23.91 10.34 -40.83
C GLY A 106 -24.86 11.53 -40.94
N PRO A 107 -25.95 11.53 -40.15
CA PRO A 107 -27.11 12.35 -40.42
C PRO A 107 -26.79 13.82 -40.19
N TYR A 108 -27.19 14.62 -41.17
CA TYR A 108 -27.17 16.07 -41.11
C TYR A 108 -28.50 16.53 -40.48
N SER A 109 -28.43 17.53 -39.60
CA SER A 109 -29.63 18.21 -39.12
C SER A 109 -30.27 18.99 -40.26
N LEU A 110 -31.60 18.93 -40.38
CA LEU A 110 -32.35 19.58 -41.46
C LEU A 110 -32.38 21.12 -41.35
N VAL A 111 -31.94 21.67 -40.22
CA VAL A 111 -31.87 23.12 -39.98
C VAL A 111 -30.47 23.46 -39.46
N THR A 112 -29.79 24.35 -40.17
CA THR A 112 -28.60 25.10 -39.76
C THR A 112 -28.91 26.58 -39.86
#